data_AF-A0A968TPE8-F1
#
_entry.id   AF-A0A968TPE8-F1
#
_cell.length_a   1.000
_cell.length_b   1.000
_cell.length_c   1.000
_cell.angle_alpha   90.00
_cell.angle_beta   90.00
_cell.angle_gamma   90.00
#
_symmetry.space_group_name_H-M   'P 1'
#
loop_
_entity.id
_entity.type
_entity.pdbx_description
1 polymer ?
#
loop_
_entity_poly.entity_id
_entity_poly.type
_entity_poly.pdbx_seq_one_letter_code
_entity_poly.pdbx_strand_id
1 'polypeptide(L)'
;MVSKDDLQTALKEKYGINKNISQALDKAECERLLDLLATEPSAVKLAKSFAEKNSSLGRNNAYYGGLRSQAEKKLEKLKVEYQELEESIAQIETSTVALESRKRQLELEQQQLELEIQNLAVRNSSLETTVSKLASEKEELVEVNDELKKENKALKNIIDEIRLKLTINLKKMLQLEDSEIRKALAKLFKSTQG
;
A
#
# COMPACT_ATOMS: atom_id res chain seq x y z
N MET A 1 55.37 -49.19 56.36
CA MET A 1 55.84 -49.17 54.95
C MET A 1 55.16 -48.00 54.27
N VAL A 2 55.90 -47.13 53.60
CA VAL A 2 55.34 -45.97 52.89
C VAL A 2 54.47 -46.47 51.73
N SER A 3 53.27 -45.89 51.56
CA SER A 3 52.34 -46.29 50.50
C SER A 3 52.79 -45.74 49.14
N LYS A 4 52.37 -46.39 48.05
CA LYS A 4 52.61 -45.91 46.68
C LYS A 4 52.11 -44.48 46.49
N ASP A 5 50.96 -44.14 47.07
CA ASP A 5 50.37 -42.80 47.01
C ASP A 5 51.20 -41.75 47.76
N ASP A 6 51.83 -42.11 48.88
CA ASP A 6 52.68 -41.20 49.63
C ASP A 6 53.98 -40.88 48.86
N LEU A 7 54.57 -41.90 48.22
CA LEU A 7 55.77 -41.74 47.37
C LEU A 7 55.48 -40.88 46.14
N GLN A 8 54.31 -41.08 45.52
CA GLN A 8 53.87 -40.25 44.39
C GLN A 8 53.54 -38.82 44.81
N THR A 9 52.98 -38.62 46.00
CA THR A 9 52.75 -37.29 46.57
C THR A 9 54.07 -36.57 46.82
N ALA A 10 55.07 -37.27 47.38
CA ALA A 10 56.41 -36.70 47.58
C ALA A 10 57.11 -36.32 46.26
N LEU A 11 57.01 -37.16 45.21
CA LEU A 11 57.53 -36.86 43.87
C LEU A 11 56.85 -35.63 43.23
N LYS A 12 55.54 -35.50 43.44
CA LYS A 12 54.75 -34.36 42.97
C LYS A 12 55.08 -33.07 43.70
N GLU A 13 55.10 -33.10 45.03
CA GLU A 13 55.32 -31.90 45.86
C GLU A 13 56.76 -31.40 45.81
N LYS A 14 57.75 -32.30 45.82
CA LYS A 14 59.17 -31.91 45.85
C LYS A 14 59.79 -31.68 44.48
N TYR A 15 59.33 -32.40 43.46
CA TYR A 15 59.97 -32.42 42.14
C TYR A 15 58.99 -32.09 40.99
N GLY A 16 57.71 -31.83 41.29
CA GLY A 16 56.72 -31.45 40.27
C GLY A 16 56.29 -32.59 39.33
N ILE A 17 56.63 -33.83 39.66
CA ILE A 17 56.34 -35.01 38.83
C ILE A 17 54.89 -35.45 39.13
N ASN A 18 53.97 -35.14 38.22
CA ASN A 18 52.53 -35.36 38.41
C ASN A 18 52.06 -36.75 37.88
N LYS A 19 50.90 -37.21 38.34
CA LYS A 19 50.31 -38.54 38.04
C LYS A 19 49.96 -38.79 36.55
N ASN A 20 49.95 -37.76 35.71
CA ASN A 20 49.62 -37.87 34.28
C ASN A 20 50.82 -38.31 33.41
N ILE A 21 51.62 -39.25 33.89
CA ILE A 21 52.56 -39.95 33.03
C ILE A 21 51.72 -40.99 32.29
N SER A 22 51.86 -41.08 30.96
CA SER A 22 51.11 -42.03 30.14
C SER A 22 51.31 -43.51 30.54
N GLN A 23 52.23 -43.79 31.48
CA GLN A 23 52.46 -45.07 32.13
C GLN A 23 52.45 -44.87 33.65
N ALA A 24 51.65 -45.66 34.37
CA ALA A 24 51.58 -45.60 35.82
C ALA A 24 52.86 -46.19 36.42
N LEU A 25 53.65 -45.37 37.11
CA LEU A 25 54.85 -45.82 37.82
C LEU A 25 54.49 -46.85 38.90
N ASP A 26 55.26 -47.93 38.98
CA ASP A 26 55.16 -48.92 40.05
C ASP A 26 55.89 -48.49 41.32
N LYS A 27 55.54 -49.10 42.45
CA LYS A 27 56.10 -48.69 43.76
C LYS A 27 57.63 -48.74 43.79
N ALA A 28 58.22 -49.80 43.22
CA ALA A 28 59.67 -49.94 43.12
C ALA A 28 60.33 -48.88 42.23
N GLU A 29 59.62 -48.40 41.22
CA GLU A 29 60.11 -47.34 40.32
C GLU A 29 60.05 -45.97 40.99
N CYS A 30 59.00 -45.71 41.79
CA CYS A 30 58.91 -44.50 42.62
C CYS A 30 60.06 -44.42 43.65
N GLU A 31 60.40 -45.54 44.29
CA GLU A 31 61.52 -45.61 45.25
C GLU A 31 62.87 -45.35 44.56
N ARG A 32 63.14 -46.02 43.42
CA ARG A 32 64.37 -45.78 42.62
C ARG A 32 64.50 -44.34 42.13
N LEU A 33 63.39 -43.73 41.71
CA LEU A 33 63.38 -42.33 41.26
C LEU A 33 63.67 -41.35 42.39
N LEU A 34 63.14 -41.60 43.60
CA LEU A 34 63.42 -40.78 44.77
C LEU A 34 64.89 -40.88 45.19
N ASP A 35 65.48 -42.08 45.17
CA ASP A 35 66.89 -42.28 45.47
C ASP A 35 67.80 -41.59 44.44
N LEU A 36 67.48 -41.69 43.15
CA LEU A 36 68.23 -41.03 42.08
C LEU A 36 68.13 -39.50 42.20
N LEU A 37 66.93 -38.96 42.45
CA LEU A 37 66.71 -37.52 42.65
C LEU A 37 67.30 -37.00 43.97
N ALA A 38 67.56 -37.87 44.95
CA ALA A 38 68.29 -37.51 46.17
C ALA A 38 69.82 -37.47 45.95
N THR A 39 70.33 -38.30 45.04
CA THR A 39 71.77 -38.49 44.82
C THR A 39 72.33 -37.60 43.71
N GLU A 40 71.53 -37.28 42.68
CA GLU A 40 71.98 -36.56 41.47
C GLU A 40 71.33 -35.16 41.33
N PRO A 41 72.04 -34.06 41.65
CA PRO A 41 71.51 -32.70 41.54
C PRO A 41 71.16 -32.27 40.10
N SER A 42 71.84 -32.85 39.10
CA SER A 42 71.60 -32.62 37.67
C SER A 42 70.22 -33.13 37.24
N ALA A 43 69.84 -34.33 37.70
CA ALA A 43 68.54 -34.92 37.47
C ALA A 43 67.41 -34.10 38.12
N VAL A 44 67.66 -33.53 39.30
CA VAL A 44 66.71 -32.61 39.97
C VAL A 44 66.47 -31.34 39.15
N LYS A 45 67.52 -30.71 38.62
CA LYS A 45 67.39 -29.51 37.78
C LYS A 45 66.60 -29.81 36.51
N LEU A 46 66.86 -30.95 35.89
CA LEU A 46 66.15 -31.39 34.68
C LEU A 46 64.67 -31.66 34.98
N ALA A 47 64.36 -32.39 36.06
CA ALA A 47 63.00 -32.67 36.49
C ALA A 47 62.21 -31.37 36.77
N LYS A 48 62.81 -30.40 37.48
CA LYS A 48 62.19 -29.10 37.73
C LYS A 48 61.95 -28.29 36.45
N SER A 49 62.94 -28.24 35.55
CA SER A 49 62.80 -27.57 34.25
C SER A 49 61.66 -28.17 33.40
N PHE A 50 61.56 -29.50 33.36
CA PHE A 50 60.45 -30.17 32.69
C PHE A 50 59.10 -29.91 33.38
N ALA A 51 59.05 -29.92 34.71
CA ALA A 51 57.83 -29.61 35.46
C ALA A 51 57.36 -28.16 35.20
N GLU A 52 58.27 -27.20 35.18
CA GLU A 52 57.99 -25.80 34.85
C GLU A 52 57.50 -25.65 33.41
N LYS A 53 58.19 -26.29 32.45
CA LYS A 53 57.80 -26.26 31.04
C LYS A 53 56.42 -26.90 30.84
N ASN A 54 56.16 -28.05 31.46
CA ASN A 54 54.87 -28.72 31.38
C ASN A 54 53.74 -27.89 32.00
N SER A 55 54.02 -27.22 33.13
CA SER A 55 53.09 -26.29 33.76
C SER A 55 52.80 -25.06 32.88
N SER A 56 53.80 -24.55 32.16
CA SER A 56 53.63 -23.47 31.17
C SER A 56 52.82 -23.95 29.96
N LEU A 57 53.09 -25.14 29.44
CA LEU A 57 52.31 -25.74 28.34
C LEU A 57 50.85 -25.98 28.74
N GLY A 58 50.60 -26.47 29.95
CA GLY A 58 49.24 -26.64 30.48
C GLY A 58 48.49 -25.32 30.56
N ARG A 59 49.14 -24.25 31.06
CA ARG A 59 48.56 -22.89 31.09
C ARG A 59 48.26 -22.37 29.68
N ASN A 60 49.19 -22.54 28.74
CA ASN A 60 48.99 -22.11 27.35
C ASN A 60 47.84 -22.89 26.69
N ASN A 61 47.78 -24.21 26.86
CA ASN A 61 46.71 -25.03 26.31
C ASN A 61 45.34 -24.63 26.86
N ALA A 62 45.24 -24.36 28.17
CA ALA A 62 44.00 -23.86 28.76
C ALA A 62 43.62 -22.48 28.19
N TYR A 63 44.59 -21.57 28.04
CA TYR A 63 44.38 -20.25 27.48
C TYR A 63 43.89 -20.30 26.02
N TYR A 64 44.61 -21.01 25.14
CA TYR A 64 44.24 -21.13 23.73
C TYR A 64 42.95 -21.95 23.55
N GLY A 65 42.70 -22.96 24.38
CA GLY A 65 41.42 -23.67 24.40
C GLY A 65 40.24 -22.75 24.74
N GLY A 66 40.43 -21.86 25.72
CA GLY A 66 39.46 -20.83 26.07
C GLY A 66 39.20 -19.85 24.93
N LEU A 67 40.26 -19.33 24.30
CA LEU A 67 40.15 -18.45 23.14
C LEU A 67 39.42 -19.13 21.97
N ARG A 68 39.75 -20.40 21.69
CA ARG A 68 39.09 -21.17 20.62
C ARG A 68 37.60 -21.31 20.89
N SER A 69 37.22 -21.69 22.11
CA SER A 69 35.80 -21.80 22.48
C SER A 69 35.05 -20.47 22.38
N GLN A 70 35.69 -19.35 22.75
CA GLN A 70 35.09 -18.03 22.59
C GLN A 70 34.93 -17.64 21.11
N ALA A 71 35.94 -17.92 20.28
CA ALA A 71 35.88 -17.67 18.85
C ALA A 71 34.79 -18.51 18.17
N GLU A 72 34.68 -19.80 18.51
CA GLU A 72 33.62 -20.70 18.03
C GLU A 72 32.23 -20.16 18.39
N LYS A 73 32.02 -19.71 19.65
CA LYS A 73 30.75 -19.11 20.07
C LYS A 73 30.42 -17.82 19.32
N LYS A 74 31.41 -16.96 19.05
CA LYS A 74 31.21 -15.73 18.28
C LYS A 74 30.87 -16.04 16.83
N LEU A 75 31.57 -17.01 16.23
CA LEU A 75 31.30 -17.47 14.87
C LEU A 75 29.87 -17.96 14.74
N GLU A 76 29.41 -18.77 15.70
CA GLU A 76 28.06 -19.33 15.65
C GLU A 76 26.98 -18.25 15.77
N LYS A 77 27.17 -17.28 16.67
CA LYS A 77 26.27 -16.12 16.75
C LYS A 77 26.22 -15.33 15.44
N LEU A 78 27.39 -15.06 14.85
CA LEU A 78 27.47 -14.29 13.61
C LEU A 78 26.81 -15.02 12.43
N LYS A 79 26.88 -16.35 12.38
CA LYS A 79 26.16 -17.13 11.36
C LYS A 79 24.65 -16.99 11.49
N VAL A 80 24.13 -17.06 12.72
CA VAL A 80 22.70 -16.87 12.97
C VAL A 80 22.27 -15.45 12.58
N GLU A 81 23.01 -14.44 13.01
CA GLU A 81 22.74 -13.04 12.62
C GLU A 81 22.78 -12.84 11.10
N TYR A 82 23.70 -13.52 10.40
CA TYR A 82 23.79 -13.45 8.94
C TYR A 82 22.58 -14.10 8.26
N GLN A 83 22.13 -15.26 8.76
CA GLN A 83 20.94 -15.94 8.25
C GLN A 83 19.67 -15.10 8.46
N GLU A 84 19.50 -14.52 9.65
CA GLU A 84 18.38 -13.62 9.95
C GLU A 84 18.38 -12.39 9.02
N LEU A 85 19.56 -11.85 8.73
CA LEU A 85 19.70 -10.72 7.81
C LEU A 85 19.38 -11.11 6.35
N GLU A 86 19.83 -12.28 5.90
CA GLU A 86 19.50 -12.80 4.56
C GLU A 86 17.98 -12.99 4.40
N GLU A 87 17.31 -13.57 5.41
CA GLU A 87 15.85 -13.72 5.41
C GLU A 87 15.14 -12.36 5.38
N SER A 88 15.61 -11.39 6.17
CA SER A 88 15.07 -10.03 6.17
C SER A 88 15.24 -9.35 4.81
N ILE A 89 16.39 -9.52 4.15
CA ILE A 89 16.64 -8.96 2.82
C ILE A 89 15.67 -9.57 1.80
N ALA A 90 15.51 -10.90 1.79
CA ALA A 90 14.57 -11.57 0.90
C ALA A 90 13.12 -11.10 1.10
N GLN A 91 12.71 -10.86 2.35
CA GLN A 91 11.38 -10.31 2.65
C GLN A 91 11.22 -8.87 2.14
N ILE A 92 12.26 -8.05 2.25
CA ILE A 92 12.24 -6.67 1.73
C ILE A 92 12.17 -6.67 0.20
N GLU A 93 12.94 -7.53 -0.47
CA GLU A 93 12.95 -7.64 -1.93
C GLU A 93 11.57 -8.05 -2.46
N THR A 94 10.96 -9.08 -1.87
CA THR A 94 9.60 -9.52 -2.25
C THR A 94 8.55 -8.42 -2.04
N SER A 95 8.63 -7.71 -0.91
CA SER A 95 7.75 -6.57 -0.61
C SER A 95 7.95 -5.41 -1.60
N THR A 96 9.20 -5.15 -2.00
CA THR A 96 9.54 -4.10 -2.97
C THR A 96 8.94 -4.40 -4.34
N VAL A 97 9.08 -5.64 -4.82
CA VAL A 97 8.48 -6.09 -6.09
C VAL A 97 6.94 -5.95 -6.06
N ALA A 98 6.30 -6.33 -4.94
CA ALA A 98 4.87 -6.19 -4.78
C ALA A 98 4.42 -4.71 -4.82
N LEU A 99 5.16 -3.83 -4.15
CA LEU A 99 4.90 -2.38 -4.17
C LEU A 99 5.09 -1.77 -5.56
N GLU A 100 6.12 -2.17 -6.31
CA GLU A 100 6.31 -1.71 -7.68
C GLU A 100 5.16 -2.14 -8.60
N SER A 101 4.69 -3.39 -8.46
CA SER A 101 3.52 -3.87 -9.19
C SER A 101 2.27 -3.05 -8.88
N ARG A 102 2.02 -2.79 -7.58
CA ARG A 102 0.88 -1.97 -7.15
C ARG A 102 0.98 -0.53 -7.65
N LYS A 103 2.17 0.05 -7.64
CA LYS A 103 2.42 1.40 -8.17
C LYS A 103 2.05 1.49 -9.66
N ARG A 104 2.50 0.52 -10.47
CA ARG A 104 2.15 0.48 -11.91
C ARG A 104 0.65 0.35 -12.14
N GLN A 105 -0.05 -0.45 -11.33
CA GLN A 105 -1.51 -0.55 -11.42
C GLN A 105 -2.19 0.79 -11.13
N LEU A 106 -1.76 1.49 -10.06
CA LEU A 106 -2.30 2.79 -9.70
C LEU A 106 -2.02 3.86 -10.77
N GLU A 107 -0.84 3.84 -11.40
CA GLU A 107 -0.50 4.73 -12.52
C GLU A 107 -1.44 4.50 -13.72
N LEU A 108 -1.76 3.24 -14.04
CA LEU A 108 -2.72 2.92 -15.11
C LEU A 108 -4.15 3.34 -14.76
N GLU A 109 -4.60 3.09 -13.52
CA GLU A 109 -5.92 3.53 -13.02
C GLU A 109 -6.03 5.06 -13.08
N GLN A 110 -4.97 5.79 -12.70
CA GLN A 110 -4.93 7.24 -12.76
C GLN A 110 -5.08 7.77 -14.19
N GLN A 111 -4.37 7.17 -15.15
CA GLN A 111 -4.49 7.55 -16.57
C GLN A 111 -5.91 7.30 -17.12
N GLN A 112 -6.54 6.18 -16.73
CA GLN A 112 -7.91 5.88 -17.13
C GLN A 112 -8.91 6.91 -16.58
N LEU A 113 -8.79 7.25 -15.29
CA LEU A 113 -9.63 8.26 -14.66
C LEU A 113 -9.43 9.65 -15.29
N GLU A 114 -8.20 10.00 -15.66
CA GLU A 114 -7.92 11.28 -16.31
C GLU A 114 -8.58 11.37 -17.70
N LEU A 115 -8.55 10.28 -18.49
CA LEU A 115 -9.27 10.21 -19.76
C LEU A 115 -10.79 10.27 -19.57
N GLU A 116 -11.33 9.63 -18.53
CA GLU A 116 -12.77 9.68 -18.23
C GLU A 116 -13.20 11.10 -17.85
N ILE A 117 -12.42 11.80 -17.03
CA ILE A 117 -12.67 13.22 -16.67
C ILE A 117 -12.66 14.10 -17.92
N GLN A 118 -11.68 13.92 -18.83
CA GLN A 118 -11.63 14.69 -20.08
C GLN A 118 -12.88 14.44 -20.95
N ASN A 119 -13.30 13.18 -21.09
CA ASN A 119 -14.51 12.83 -21.84
C ASN A 119 -15.77 13.44 -21.22
N LEU A 120 -15.90 13.40 -19.88
CA LEU A 120 -17.01 14.02 -19.16
C LEU A 120 -17.01 15.55 -19.34
N ALA A 121 -15.84 16.19 -19.32
CA ALA A 121 -15.72 17.63 -19.54
C ALA A 121 -16.20 18.03 -20.94
N VAL A 122 -15.80 17.29 -21.99
CA VAL A 122 -16.26 17.52 -23.36
C VAL A 122 -17.79 17.33 -23.46
N ARG A 123 -18.32 16.28 -22.84
CA ARG A 123 -19.76 16.01 -22.85
C ARG A 123 -20.56 17.08 -22.12
N ASN A 124 -20.07 17.58 -20.99
CA ASN A 124 -20.70 18.68 -20.26
C ASN A 124 -20.72 19.96 -21.09
N SER A 125 -19.61 20.32 -21.73
CA SER A 125 -19.58 21.50 -22.62
C SER A 125 -20.56 21.35 -23.79
N SER A 126 -20.64 20.17 -24.40
CA SER A 126 -21.67 19.91 -25.42
C SER A 126 -23.09 20.06 -24.87
N LEU A 127 -23.36 19.55 -23.67
CA LEU A 127 -24.68 19.70 -23.04
C LEU A 127 -25.00 21.18 -22.76
N GLU A 128 -24.05 21.95 -22.22
CA GLU A 128 -24.23 23.39 -21.97
C GLU A 128 -24.60 24.14 -23.25
N THR A 129 -23.92 23.87 -24.37
CA THR A 129 -24.27 24.50 -25.66
C THR A 129 -25.67 24.13 -26.12
N THR A 130 -26.08 22.86 -25.98
CA THR A 130 -27.44 22.43 -26.35
C THR A 130 -28.52 23.06 -25.47
N VAL A 131 -28.26 23.18 -24.17
CA VAL A 131 -29.19 23.81 -23.22
C VAL A 131 -29.34 25.29 -23.54
N SER A 132 -28.24 25.99 -23.83
CA SER A 132 -28.26 27.38 -24.25
C SER A 132 -29.08 27.57 -25.53
N LYS A 133 -28.85 26.72 -26.54
CA LYS A 133 -29.61 26.75 -27.80
C LYS A 133 -31.10 26.54 -27.58
N LEU A 134 -31.48 25.53 -26.79
CA LEU A 134 -32.88 25.26 -26.47
C LEU A 134 -33.53 26.39 -25.66
N ALA A 135 -32.76 27.08 -24.80
CA ALA A 135 -33.25 28.24 -24.08
C ALA A 135 -33.57 29.41 -25.04
N SER A 136 -32.69 29.69 -26.01
CA SER A 136 -32.94 30.70 -27.04
C SER A 136 -34.14 30.34 -27.93
N GLU A 137 -34.21 29.10 -28.43
CA GLU A 137 -35.35 28.64 -29.24
C GLU A 137 -36.68 28.73 -28.47
N LYS A 138 -36.66 28.45 -27.16
CA LYS A 138 -37.83 28.60 -26.30
C LYS A 138 -38.26 30.06 -26.17
N GLU A 139 -37.31 30.99 -26.02
CA GLU A 139 -37.60 32.41 -25.90
C GLU A 139 -38.25 32.95 -27.19
N GLU A 140 -37.70 32.60 -28.35
CA GLU A 140 -38.28 32.94 -29.66
C GLU A 140 -39.71 32.38 -29.81
N LEU A 141 -39.94 31.13 -29.42
CA LEU A 141 -41.29 30.53 -29.47
C LEU A 141 -42.28 31.23 -28.54
N VAL A 142 -41.82 31.71 -27.39
CA VAL A 142 -42.67 32.48 -26.46
C VAL A 142 -43.06 33.82 -27.10
N GLU A 143 -42.11 34.53 -27.72
CA GLU A 143 -42.36 35.79 -28.42
C GLU A 143 -43.37 35.62 -29.56
N VAL A 144 -43.15 34.64 -30.45
CA VAL A 144 -44.06 34.34 -31.57
C VAL A 144 -45.46 33.99 -31.06
N ASN A 145 -45.56 33.21 -29.99
CA ASN A 145 -46.85 32.86 -29.39
C ASN A 145 -47.58 34.10 -28.83
N ASP A 146 -46.84 35.01 -28.20
CA ASP A 146 -47.43 36.25 -27.69
C ASP A 146 -47.86 37.22 -28.81
N GLU A 147 -47.15 37.26 -29.93
CA GLU A 147 -47.58 37.96 -31.15
C GLU A 147 -48.87 37.34 -31.71
N LEU A 148 -48.91 36.02 -31.90
CA LEU A 148 -50.09 35.30 -32.38
C LEU A 148 -51.31 35.50 -31.46
N LYS A 149 -51.12 35.60 -30.14
CA LYS A 149 -52.22 35.95 -29.21
C LYS A 149 -52.72 37.37 -29.43
N LYS A 150 -51.83 38.35 -29.67
CA LYS A 150 -52.22 39.73 -29.96
C LYS A 150 -52.99 39.81 -31.29
N GLU A 151 -52.50 39.15 -32.33
CA GLU A 151 -53.17 39.09 -33.63
C GLU A 151 -54.54 38.41 -33.54
N ASN A 152 -54.64 37.28 -32.84
CA ASN A 152 -55.93 36.62 -32.61
C ASN A 152 -56.93 37.52 -31.88
N LYS A 153 -56.48 38.30 -30.90
CA LYS A 153 -57.32 39.28 -30.22
C LYS A 153 -57.77 40.39 -31.17
N ALA A 154 -56.88 40.90 -32.02
CA ALA A 154 -57.21 41.92 -33.01
C ALA A 154 -58.21 41.40 -34.05
N LEU A 155 -58.01 40.19 -34.59
CA LEU A 155 -58.93 39.52 -35.51
C LEU A 155 -60.30 39.31 -34.87
N LYS A 156 -60.35 38.87 -33.61
CA LYS A 156 -61.62 38.74 -32.87
C LYS A 156 -62.36 40.07 -32.78
N ASN A 157 -61.66 41.16 -32.45
CA ASN A 157 -62.27 42.50 -32.40
C ASN A 157 -62.80 42.94 -33.77
N ILE A 158 -62.06 42.69 -34.87
CA ILE A 158 -62.51 43.00 -36.23
C ILE A 158 -63.75 42.18 -36.59
N ILE A 159 -63.77 40.89 -36.28
CA ILE A 159 -64.94 40.02 -36.48
C ILE A 159 -66.14 40.55 -35.72
N ASP A 160 -65.97 40.96 -34.46
CA ASP A 160 -67.03 41.53 -33.64
C ASP A 160 -67.53 42.87 -34.21
N GLU A 161 -66.65 43.71 -34.73
CA GLU A 161 -67.01 44.97 -35.41
C GLU A 161 -67.80 44.71 -36.72
N ILE A 162 -67.37 43.74 -37.54
CA ILE A 162 -68.08 43.33 -38.75
C ILE A 162 -69.47 42.79 -38.40
N ARG A 163 -69.57 41.92 -37.38
CA ARG A 163 -70.86 41.40 -36.89
C ARG A 163 -71.79 42.52 -36.44
N LEU A 164 -71.27 43.52 -35.73
CA LEU A 164 -72.04 44.69 -35.31
C LEU A 164 -72.52 45.52 -36.51
N LYS A 165 -71.61 45.86 -37.44
CA LYS A 165 -71.95 46.62 -38.66
C LYS A 165 -72.99 45.89 -39.51
N LEU A 166 -72.84 44.58 -39.71
CA LEU A 166 -73.82 43.75 -40.41
C LEU A 166 -75.19 43.82 -39.73
N THR A 167 -75.23 43.67 -38.41
CA THR A 167 -76.48 43.75 -37.63
C THR A 167 -77.16 45.12 -37.79
N ILE A 168 -76.40 46.23 -37.74
CA ILE A 168 -76.93 47.58 -37.94
C ILE A 168 -77.48 47.76 -39.36
N ASN A 169 -76.72 47.37 -40.38
CA ASN A 169 -77.12 47.53 -41.78
C ASN A 169 -78.36 46.69 -42.11
N LEU A 170 -78.43 45.45 -41.61
CA LEU A 170 -79.61 44.60 -41.72
C LEU A 170 -80.83 45.24 -41.05
N LYS A 171 -80.68 45.81 -39.84
CA LYS A 171 -81.78 46.51 -39.16
C LYS A 171 -82.29 47.69 -39.99
N LYS A 172 -81.41 48.45 -40.64
CA LYS A 172 -81.80 49.54 -41.58
C LYS A 172 -82.52 49.00 -42.81
N MET A 173 -82.03 47.92 -43.42
CA MET A 173 -82.68 47.32 -44.60
C MET A 173 -84.06 46.73 -44.29
N LEU A 174 -84.26 46.21 -43.07
CA LEU A 174 -85.57 45.75 -42.61
C LEU A 174 -86.57 46.91 -42.40
N GLN A 175 -86.16 48.17 -42.49
CA GLN A 175 -87.05 49.34 -42.45
C GLN A 175 -87.55 49.75 -43.84
N LEU A 176 -87.03 49.16 -44.92
CA LEU A 176 -87.51 49.40 -46.28
C LEU A 176 -88.90 48.78 -46.48
N GLU A 177 -89.73 49.42 -47.31
CA GLU A 177 -91.17 49.13 -47.40
C GLU A 177 -91.51 47.74 -47.99
N ASP A 178 -90.59 47.14 -48.73
CA ASP A 178 -90.82 45.88 -49.44
C ASP A 178 -90.88 44.66 -48.50
N SER A 179 -91.97 43.88 -48.57
CA SER A 179 -92.28 42.82 -47.59
C SER A 179 -91.56 41.50 -47.87
N GLU A 180 -91.25 41.22 -49.14
CA GLU A 180 -90.55 39.99 -49.53
C GLU A 180 -89.05 40.07 -49.25
N ILE A 181 -88.47 41.25 -49.52
CA ILE A 181 -87.07 41.56 -49.21
C ILE A 181 -86.82 41.44 -47.70
N ARG A 182 -87.76 41.91 -46.86
CA ARG A 182 -87.70 41.74 -45.40
C ARG A 182 -87.67 40.28 -44.95
N LYS A 183 -88.53 39.42 -45.50
CA LYS A 183 -88.58 37.99 -45.14
C LYS A 183 -87.30 37.26 -45.55
N ALA A 184 -86.77 37.54 -46.73
CA ALA A 184 -85.51 36.96 -47.21
C ALA A 184 -84.32 37.39 -46.33
N LEU A 185 -84.22 38.68 -46.00
CA LEU A 185 -83.17 39.22 -45.13
C LEU A 185 -83.22 38.64 -43.71
N ALA A 186 -84.41 38.48 -43.13
CA ALA A 186 -84.57 37.91 -41.80
C ALA A 186 -84.11 36.44 -41.72
N LYS A 187 -84.29 35.67 -42.80
CA LYS A 187 -83.82 34.27 -42.88
C LYS A 187 -82.30 34.19 -42.98
N LEU A 188 -81.69 35.08 -43.77
CA LEU A 188 -80.24 35.15 -43.99
C LEU A 188 -79.49 35.59 -42.72
N PHE A 189 -80.08 36.49 -41.93
CA PHE A 189 -79.51 36.90 -40.65
C PHE A 189 -79.48 35.79 -39.60
N LYS A 190 -80.52 34.95 -39.52
CA LYS A 190 -80.53 33.82 -38.60
C LYS A 190 -79.46 32.77 -38.93
N SER A 191 -79.09 32.61 -40.19
CA SER A 191 -78.02 31.67 -40.59
C SER A 191 -76.60 32.17 -40.30
N THR A 192 -76.38 33.48 -40.10
CA THR A 192 -75.05 34.06 -39.86
C THR A 192 -74.73 34.28 -38.37
N GLN A 193 -75.68 33.99 -37.47
CA GLN A 193 -75.52 34.06 -36.02
C GLN A 193 -75.15 32.71 -35.36
N GLY A 194 -75.05 31.63 -36.14
CA GLY A 194 -74.59 30.32 -35.69
C GLY A 194 -73.08 30.25 -35.50
#